data_AF-A0A959BGE2-F1
#
_entry.id   AF-A0A959BGE2-F1
#
_cell.length_a   1.000
_cell.length_b   1.000
_cell.length_c   1.000
_cell.angle_alpha   90.00
_cell.angle_beta   90.00
_cell.angle_gamma   90.00
#
_symmetry.space_group_name_H-M   'P 1'
#
loop_
_entity.id
_entity.type
_entity.pdbx_description
1 polymer ?
#
loop_
_entity_poly.entity_id
_entity_poly.type
_entity_poly.pdbx_seq_one_letter_code
_entity_poly.pdbx_strand_id
1 'polypeptide(L)'
;MFIFFAAAFLLLGAIVMLLWNAILPEVTSARPLSYWQALGLLVLSRILFGGFRFGKPGGGSEHWKKRREWREKWVNMSEEERAQFRASWRKRCGKKGEE
;
A
#
# COMPACT_ATOMS: atom_id res chain seq x y z
N MET A 1 12.57 -1.94 -1.39
CA MET A 1 11.20 -2.49 -1.53
C MET A 1 10.93 -3.60 -0.51
N PHE A 2 11.71 -4.68 -0.46
CA PHE A 2 11.54 -5.75 0.53
C PHE A 2 11.66 -5.31 2.00
N ILE A 3 12.61 -4.42 2.30
CA ILE A 3 12.80 -3.88 3.67
C ILE A 3 11.55 -3.12 4.14
N PHE A 4 10.89 -2.36 3.27
CA PHE A 4 9.64 -1.67 3.58
C PHE A 4 8.50 -2.66 3.88
N PHE A 5 8.38 -3.74 3.10
CA PHE A 5 7.39 -4.78 3.36
C PHE A 5 7.66 -5.53 4.67
N ALA A 6 8.92 -5.84 4.95
CA ALA A 6 9.31 -6.46 6.22
C ALA A 6 9.02 -5.55 7.41
N ALA A 7 9.36 -4.26 7.31
CA ALA A 7 9.07 -3.27 8.34
C ALA A 7 7.57 -3.10 8.56
N ALA A 8 6.77 -3.02 7.49
CA ALA A 8 5.31 -2.95 7.57
C ALA A 8 4.71 -4.21 8.22
N PHE A 9 5.24 -5.40 7.92
CA PHE A 9 4.79 -6.65 8.51
C PHE A 9 5.08 -6.73 10.01
N LEU A 10 6.28 -6.29 10.43
CA LEU A 10 6.64 -6.23 11.85
C LEU A 10 5.80 -5.20 12.62
N LEU A 11 5.56 -4.02 12.03
CA LEU A 11 4.67 -2.99 12.59
C LEU A 11 3.25 -3.52 12.77
N LEU A 12 2.71 -4.22 11.76
CA LEU A 12 1.38 -4.82 11.86
C LEU A 12 1.32 -5.86 13.00
N GLY A 13 2.40 -6.62 13.22
CA GLY A 13 2.49 -7.61 14.30
C GLY A 13 2.47 -6.98 15.68
N ALA A 14 3.18 -5.87 15.85
CA ALA A 14 3.15 -5.09 17.07
C ALA A 14 1.75 -4.51 17.36
N ILE A 15 1.06 -4.01 16.32
CA ILE A 15 -0.30 -3.48 16.46
C ILE A 15 -1.28 -4.58 16.89
N VAL A 16 -1.21 -5.76 16.25
CA VAL A 16 -2.06 -6.91 16.62
C VAL A 16 -1.80 -7.34 18.06
N MET A 17 -0.54 -7.40 18.50
CA MET A 17 -0.19 -7.74 19.88
C MET A 17 -0.77 -6.73 20.88
N LEU A 18 -0.57 -5.44 20.64
CA LEU A 18 -1.06 -4.37 21.53
C LEU A 18 -2.59 -4.37 21.62
N LEU A 19 -3.26 -4.46 20.47
CA LEU A 19 -4.71 -4.44 20.39
C LEU A 19 -5.32 -5.68 21.06
N TRP A 20 -4.71 -6.85 20.86
CA TRP A 20 -5.16 -8.08 21.51
C TRP A 20 -4.98 -8.01 23.01
N ASN A 21 -3.80 -7.62 23.50
CA ASN A 21 -3.50 -7.58 24.92
C ASN A 21 -4.28 -6.49 25.66
N ALA A 22 -4.70 -5.43 24.98
CA ALA A 22 -5.56 -4.39 25.54
C ALA A 22 -7.03 -4.83 25.64
N ILE A 23 -7.55 -5.60 24.68
CA ILE A 23 -8.99 -5.84 24.56
C ILE A 23 -9.41 -7.24 25.03
N LEU A 24 -8.73 -8.30 24.59
CA LEU A 24 -9.23 -9.66 24.82
C LEU A 24 -9.04 -10.21 26.24
N PRO A 25 -7.93 -9.94 26.95
CA PRO A 25 -7.80 -10.35 28.34
C PRO A 25 -8.90 -9.76 29.23
N GLU A 26 -9.29 -8.52 28.97
CA GLU A 26 -10.28 -7.79 29.75
C GLU A 26 -11.72 -8.28 29.46
N VAL A 27 -12.01 -8.62 28.21
CA VAL A 27 -13.38 -8.99 27.80
C VAL A 27 -13.67 -10.48 27.93
N THR A 28 -12.65 -11.36 27.83
CA THR A 28 -12.87 -12.81 27.69
C THR A 28 -12.05 -13.69 28.64
N SER A 29 -11.31 -13.11 29.61
CA SER A 29 -10.33 -13.85 30.43
C SER A 29 -9.33 -14.67 29.60
N ALA A 30 -9.13 -14.28 28.34
CA ALA A 30 -8.20 -14.93 27.44
C ALA A 30 -6.76 -14.62 27.87
N ARG A 31 -5.85 -15.58 27.66
CA ARG A 31 -4.43 -15.39 27.97
C ARG A 31 -3.83 -14.29 27.09
N PRO A 32 -2.96 -13.43 27.64
CA PRO A 32 -2.24 -12.44 26.85
C PRO A 32 -1.39 -13.13 25.78
N LEU A 33 -1.37 -12.55 24.57
CA LEU A 33 -0.52 -13.02 23.48
C LEU A 33 0.92 -12.57 23.72
N SER A 34 1.85 -13.52 23.66
CA SER A 34 3.27 -13.21 23.51
C SER A 34 3.58 -12.72 22.09
N TYR A 35 4.69 -12.00 21.94
CA TYR A 35 5.12 -11.47 20.64
C TYR A 35 5.19 -12.55 19.54
N TRP A 36 5.69 -13.74 19.89
CA TRP A 36 5.75 -14.88 18.97
C TRP A 36 4.36 -15.44 18.61
N GLN A 37 3.40 -15.40 19.53
CA GLN A 37 2.03 -15.83 19.23
C GLN A 37 1.31 -14.83 18.32
N ALA A 38 1.52 -13.52 18.52
CA ALA A 38 0.98 -12.48 17.64
C ALA A 38 1.57 -12.58 16.22
N LEU A 39 2.89 -12.84 16.12
CA LEU A 39 3.55 -13.13 14.84
C LEU A 39 3.01 -14.40 14.20
N GLY A 40 2.81 -15.47 14.97
CA GLY A 40 2.19 -16.72 14.49
C GLY A 40 0.76 -16.49 13.98
N LEU A 41 -0.06 -15.72 14.69
CA LEU A 41 -1.41 -15.33 14.28
C LEU A 41 -1.41 -14.48 13.00
N LEU A 42 -0.45 -13.58 12.84
CA LEU A 42 -0.28 -12.82 11.61
C LEU A 42 0.15 -13.69 10.44
N VAL A 43 1.08 -14.62 10.64
CA VAL A 43 1.49 -15.56 9.60
C VAL A 43 0.32 -16.45 9.22
N LEU A 44 -0.42 -16.96 10.21
CA LEU A 44 -1.62 -17.76 10.01
C LEU A 44 -2.70 -16.97 9.25
N SER A 45 -3.00 -15.73 9.66
CA SER A 45 -3.96 -14.88 8.95
C SER A 45 -3.48 -14.54 7.54
N ARG A 46 -2.17 -14.37 7.35
CA ARG A 46 -1.58 -14.15 6.03
C ARG A 46 -1.63 -15.39 5.14
N ILE A 47 -1.59 -16.59 5.71
CA ILE A 47 -1.77 -17.86 5.00
C ILE A 47 -3.27 -18.07 4.68
N LEU A 48 -4.15 -17.87 5.66
CA LEU A 48 -5.60 -18.08 5.52
C LEU A 48 -6.27 -17.02 4.62
N PHE A 49 -5.99 -15.75 4.86
CA PHE A 49 -6.63 -14.63 4.16
C PHE A 49 -5.76 -14.01 3.06
N GLY A 50 -4.45 -14.24 3.09
CA GLY A 50 -3.53 -13.74 2.06
C GLY A 50 -2.98 -14.81 1.11
N GLY A 51 -3.21 -16.10 1.38
CA GLY A 51 -2.45 -17.21 0.79
C GLY A 51 -3.12 -17.97 -0.35
N PHE A 52 -4.30 -17.57 -0.83
CA PHE A 52 -4.96 -18.22 -1.97
C PHE A 52 -5.48 -17.25 -3.03
N ARG A 53 -4.69 -16.24 -3.39
CA ARG A 53 -4.69 -15.75 -4.78
C ARG A 53 -3.56 -16.43 -5.55
N PHE A 54 -3.70 -17.75 -5.71
CA PHE A 54 -3.05 -18.55 -6.76
C PHE A 54 -3.67 -18.24 -8.13
N GLY A 55 -4.00 -16.98 -8.40
CA GLY A 55 -4.24 -16.51 -9.76
C GLY A 55 -2.88 -16.15 -10.33
N LYS A 56 -2.30 -17.05 -11.13
CA LYS A 56 -1.24 -16.86 -12.15
C LYS A 56 -0.23 -15.69 -11.94
N PRO A 57 1.08 -15.90 -12.15
CA PRO A 57 2.00 -14.82 -12.49
C PRO A 57 1.70 -14.24 -13.90
N GLY A 58 0.51 -13.65 -14.07
CA GLY A 58 -0.01 -13.10 -15.31
C GLY A 58 -0.81 -11.80 -15.12
N GLY A 59 -0.97 -11.33 -13.89
CA GLY A 59 -1.59 -10.03 -13.57
C GLY A 59 -0.65 -8.83 -13.64
N GLY A 60 0.62 -9.04 -14.01
CA GLY A 60 1.60 -7.97 -14.25
C GLY A 60 1.46 -7.33 -15.63
N SER A 61 0.53 -7.76 -16.49
CA SER A 61 0.43 -7.22 -17.84
C SER A 61 -0.33 -5.90 -17.90
N GLU A 62 -1.40 -5.72 -17.13
CA GLU A 62 -2.29 -4.57 -17.34
C GLU A 62 -1.79 -3.29 -16.69
N HIS A 63 -1.18 -3.38 -15.49
CA HIS A 63 -0.57 -2.23 -14.84
C HIS A 63 0.73 -1.78 -15.54
N TRP A 64 1.49 -2.72 -16.09
CA TRP A 64 2.69 -2.43 -16.86
C TRP A 64 2.38 -1.95 -18.28
N LYS A 65 1.36 -2.52 -18.95
CA LYS A 65 0.83 -1.99 -20.21
C LYS A 65 0.26 -0.60 -20.02
N LYS A 66 -0.60 -0.36 -19.02
CA LYS A 66 -1.08 0.99 -18.70
C LYS A 66 0.10 1.92 -18.42
N ARG A 67 1.08 1.53 -17.60
CA ARG A 67 2.28 2.37 -17.36
C ARG A 67 3.06 2.66 -18.64
N ARG A 68 3.14 1.72 -19.58
CA ARG A 68 3.81 1.91 -20.86
C ARG A 68 3.01 2.81 -21.81
N GLU A 69 1.71 2.59 -21.93
CA GLU A 69 0.78 3.43 -22.71
C GLU A 69 0.74 4.87 -22.18
N TRP A 70 0.70 5.06 -20.86
CA TRP A 70 0.81 6.38 -20.25
C TRP A 70 2.17 7.00 -20.56
N ARG A 71 3.28 6.26 -20.45
CA ARG A 71 4.61 6.77 -20.79
C ARG A 71 4.71 7.16 -22.27
N GLU A 72 4.21 6.33 -23.18
CA GLU A 72 4.19 6.58 -24.63
C GLU A 72 3.34 7.81 -24.97
N LYS A 73 2.13 7.96 -24.38
CA LYS A 73 1.32 9.18 -24.50
C LYS A 73 2.05 10.42 -24.00
N TRP A 74 2.79 10.33 -22.90
CA TRP A 74 3.55 11.45 -22.37
C TRP A 74 4.73 11.85 -23.26
N VAL A 75 5.43 10.88 -23.85
CA VAL A 75 6.56 11.12 -24.75
C VAL A 75 6.09 11.70 -26.09
N ASN A 76 4.96 11.24 -26.62
CA ASN A 76 4.38 11.69 -27.89
C ASN A 76 3.53 12.98 -27.78
N MET A 77 3.28 13.52 -26.59
CA MET A 77 2.67 14.86 -26.46
C MET A 77 3.56 15.91 -27.13
N SER A 78 2.97 16.70 -28.03
CA SER A 78 3.65 17.78 -28.75
C SER A 78 4.06 18.91 -27.79
N GLU A 79 5.04 19.73 -28.21
CA GLU A 79 5.53 20.84 -27.38
C GLU A 79 4.42 21.85 -27.05
N GLU A 80 3.47 22.03 -27.97
CA GLU A 80 2.30 22.88 -27.77
C GLU A 80 1.34 22.32 -26.72
N GLU A 81 1.03 21.01 -26.76
CA GLU A 81 0.19 20.36 -25.74
C GLU A 81 0.83 20.41 -24.35
N ARG A 82 2.15 20.22 -24.27
CA ARG A 82 2.90 20.36 -23.01
C ARG A 82 2.87 21.80 -22.49
N ALA A 83 2.90 22.81 -23.36
CA ALA A 83 2.78 24.21 -22.96
C ALA A 83 1.40 24.53 -22.38
N GLN A 84 0.33 24.04 -23.01
CA GLN A 84 -1.04 24.17 -22.51
C GLN A 84 -1.26 23.43 -21.18
N PHE A 85 -0.69 22.22 -21.04
CA PHE A 85 -0.74 21.46 -19.80
C PHE A 85 0.01 22.17 -18.66
N ARG A 86 1.21 22.73 -18.92
CA ARG A 86 1.93 23.55 -17.94
C ARG A 86 1.20 24.83 -17.58
N ALA A 87 0.48 25.45 -18.53
CA ALA A 87 -0.32 26.64 -18.27
C ALA A 87 -1.54 26.33 -17.39
N SER A 88 -2.27 25.25 -17.68
CA SER A 88 -3.41 24.81 -16.86
C SER A 88 -2.98 24.33 -15.48
N TRP A 89 -1.83 23.64 -15.36
CA TRP A 89 -1.26 23.25 -14.08
C TRP A 89 -0.82 24.46 -13.23
N ARG A 90 -0.19 25.47 -13.84
CA ARG A 90 0.11 26.74 -13.16
C ARG A 90 -1.15 27.47 -12.69
N LYS A 91 -2.23 27.47 -13.48
CA LYS A 91 -3.51 28.02 -13.04
C LYS A 91 -4.14 27.27 -11.86
N ARG A 92 -3.97 25.94 -11.78
CA ARG A 92 -4.54 25.11 -10.70
C ARG A 92 -3.68 25.06 -9.43
N CYS A 93 -2.36 25.01 -9.57
CA CYS A 93 -1.41 24.88 -8.45
C CYS A 93 -0.73 26.20 -8.04
N GLY A 94 -0.92 27.29 -8.80
CA GLY A 94 -0.33 28.60 -8.53
C GLY A 94 -1.10 29.49 -7.55
N LYS A 95 -2.24 29.05 -7.01
CA LYS A 95 -2.95 29.79 -5.96
C LYS A 95 -2.50 29.34 -4.56
N LYS A 96 -1.24 29.64 -4.23
CA LYS A 96 -0.72 29.66 -2.85
C LYS A 96 0.43 30.66 -2.79
N GLY A 97 0.11 31.92 -2.58
CA GLY A 97 1.10 32.97 -2.38
C GLY A 97 0.67 34.31 -2.95
N GLU A 98 -0.41 34.87 -2.40
CA GLU A 98 -0.73 36.30 -2.38
C GLU A 98 -2.02 36.40 -1.56
N GLU A 99 -1.87 36.56 -0.24
CA GLU A 99 -2.44 37.58 0.66
C GLU A 99 -1.84 37.37 2.06
#